data_AF-A0A512BE84-F1
#
_entry.id   AF-A0A512BE84-F1
#
_cell.length_a   1.000
_cell.length_b   1.000
_cell.length_c   1.000
_cell.angle_alpha   90.00
_cell.angle_beta   90.00
_cell.angle_gamma   90.00
#
_symmetry.space_group_name_H-M   'P 1'
#
loop_
_entity.id
_entity.type
_entity.pdbx_description
1 polymer ?
#
loop_
_entity_poly.entity_id
_entity_poly.type
_entity_poly.pdbx_seq_one_letter_code
_entity_poly.pdbx_strand_id
1 'polypeptide(L)'
;MLLELIARYYTLLWLAFAAIAFVKIILSYSFHGTLEGVNGILYALFKWYGEEEQEMEDFGPRRTMMRFHNIVTLMLYAMLGIILAATLIPKILGR
;
A
#
# COMPACT_ATOMS: atom_id res chain seq x y z
N MET A 1 -9.21 13.51 24.50
CA MET A 1 -10.10 13.41 23.33
C MET A 1 -9.40 13.00 22.04
N LEU A 2 -8.61 13.85 21.35
CA LEU A 2 -7.94 13.50 20.07
C LEU A 2 -7.00 12.28 20.19
N LEU A 3 -6.17 12.24 21.24
CA LEU A 3 -5.26 11.12 21.51
C LEU A 3 -6.00 9.81 21.85
N GLU A 4 -7.11 9.88 22.58
CA GLU A 4 -7.95 8.71 22.90
C GLU A 4 -8.68 8.18 21.67
N LEU A 5 -9.10 9.07 20.76
CA LEU A 5 -9.59 8.68 19.44
C LEU A 5 -8.49 7.94 18.67
N ILE A 6 -7.28 8.49 18.57
CA ILE A 6 -6.17 7.84 17.88
C ILE A 6 -5.90 6.44 18.45
N ALA A 7 -5.84 6.30 19.78
CA ALA A 7 -5.64 5.01 20.44
C ALA A 7 -6.79 4.03 20.17
N ARG A 8 -8.05 4.49 20.20
CA ARG A 8 -9.24 3.67 19.93
C ARG A 8 -9.28 3.18 18.48
N TYR A 9 -8.85 4.00 17.52
CA TYR A 9 -8.88 3.67 16.09
C TYR A 9 -7.55 3.12 15.55
N TYR A 10 -6.50 3.02 16.37
CA TYR A 10 -5.17 2.57 15.94
C TYR A 10 -5.19 1.18 15.30
N THR A 11 -5.86 0.21 15.93
CA THR A 11 -6.03 -1.14 15.39
C THR A 11 -6.82 -1.13 14.08
N LEU A 12 -7.81 -0.23 13.95
CA LEU A 12 -8.60 -0.08 12.73
C LEU A 12 -7.76 0.50 11.58
N LEU A 13 -6.80 1.38 11.86
CA LEU A 13 -5.83 1.87 10.86
C LEU A 13 -4.95 0.72 10.35
N TRP A 14 -4.47 -0.15 11.23
CA TRP A 14 -3.70 -1.34 10.84
C TRP A 14 -4.53 -2.34 10.04
N LEU A 15 -5.79 -2.57 10.42
CA LEU A 15 -6.71 -3.43 9.67
C LEU A 15 -6.99 -2.86 8.27
N ALA A 16 -7.21 -1.55 8.16
CA ALA A 16 -7.36 -0.89 6.88
C ALA A 16 -6.08 -1.03 6.04
N PHE A 17 -4.90 -0.88 6.65
CA PHE A 17 -3.62 -1.04 5.95
C PHE A 17 -3.45 -2.47 5.43
N ALA A 18 -3.75 -3.47 6.26
CA ALA A 18 -3.72 -4.88 5.87
C ALA A 18 -4.70 -5.18 4.73
N ALA A 19 -5.91 -4.60 4.75
CA ALA A 19 -6.90 -4.79 3.69
C ALA A 19 -6.40 -4.22 2.34
N ILE A 20 -5.86 -3.00 2.33
CA ILE A 20 -5.28 -2.42 1.10
C ILE A 20 -4.09 -3.24 0.63
N ALA A 21 -3.23 -3.69 1.55
CA ALA A 21 -2.06 -4.51 1.24
C ALA A 21 -2.47 -5.83 0.60
N PHE A 22 -3.51 -6.47 1.13
CA PHE A 22 -4.06 -7.71 0.60
C PHE A 22 -4.65 -7.53 -0.80
N VAL A 23 -5.42 -6.46 -1.05
CA VAL A 23 -5.91 -6.11 -2.39
C VAL A 23 -4.75 -5.92 -3.35
N LYS A 24 -3.69 -5.22 -2.93
CA LYS A 24 -2.49 -5.01 -3.76
C LYS A 24 -1.80 -6.33 -4.12
N ILE A 25 -1.68 -7.24 -3.16
CA ILE A 25 -1.11 -8.57 -3.38
C ILE A 25 -1.93 -9.32 -4.42
N ILE A 26 -3.26 -9.41 -4.25
CA ILE A 26 -4.15 -10.09 -5.21
C ILE A 26 -3.99 -9.52 -6.62
N LEU A 27 -4.00 -8.19 -6.74
CA LEU A 27 -3.81 -7.52 -8.02
C LEU A 27 -2.46 -7.89 -8.63
N SER A 28 -1.38 -7.89 -7.86
CA SER A 28 -0.05 -8.23 -8.39
C SER A 28 0.07 -9.67 -8.88
N TYR A 29 -0.50 -10.62 -8.13
CA TYR A 29 -0.54 -12.05 -8.52
C TYR A 29 -1.38 -12.28 -9.78
N SER A 30 -2.41 -11.47 -10.03
CA SER A 30 -3.18 -11.54 -11.28
C SER A 30 -2.36 -11.17 -12.52
N PHE A 31 -1.25 -10.45 -12.35
CA PHE A 31 -0.33 -10.07 -13.45
C PHE A 31 0.90 -10.95 -13.57
N HIS A 32 1.45 -11.37 -12.44
CA HIS A 32 2.73 -12.07 -12.38
C HIS A 32 2.48 -13.48 -11.89
N GLY A 33 2.23 -14.40 -12.83
CA GLY A 33 1.99 -15.82 -12.54
C GLY A 33 3.18 -16.58 -11.94
N THR A 34 4.31 -15.90 -11.70
CA THR A 34 5.58 -16.47 -11.22
C THR A 34 6.01 -15.92 -9.85
N LEU A 35 5.15 -15.17 -9.15
CA LEU A 35 5.47 -14.70 -7.80
C LEU A 35 5.35 -15.87 -6.82
N GLU A 36 6.47 -16.47 -6.43
CA GLU A 36 6.49 -17.54 -5.43
C GLU A 36 7.03 -17.06 -4.08
N GLY A 37 6.41 -17.54 -3.01
CA GLY A 37 6.86 -17.37 -1.64
C GLY A 37 6.86 -15.92 -1.12
N VAL A 38 7.62 -15.70 -0.04
CA VAL A 38 7.70 -14.41 0.67
C VAL A 38 8.27 -13.31 -0.23
N ASN A 39 9.23 -13.65 -1.10
CA ASN A 39 9.80 -12.70 -2.06
C ASN A 39 8.76 -12.21 -3.07
N GLY A 40 7.86 -13.09 -3.52
CA GLY A 40 6.73 -12.72 -4.37
C GLY A 40 5.77 -11.74 -3.69
N ILE A 41 5.50 -11.94 -2.40
CA ILE A 41 4.65 -11.03 -1.61
C ILE A 41 5.32 -9.66 -1.43
N LEU A 42 6.61 -9.62 -1.10
CA LEU A 42 7.36 -8.38 -0.97
C LEU A 42 7.40 -7.61 -2.30
N TYR A 43 7.70 -8.31 -3.39
CA TYR A 43 7.65 -7.72 -4.72
C TYR A 43 6.25 -7.17 -5.01
N ALA A 44 5.19 -7.94 -4.77
CA ALA A 44 3.81 -7.49 -4.99
C ALA A 44 3.46 -6.22 -4.21
N LEU A 45 3.89 -6.15 -2.94
CA LEU A 45 3.62 -5.04 -2.04
C LEU A 45 4.39 -3.77 -2.39
N PHE A 46 5.60 -3.89 -2.94
CA PHE A 46 6.48 -2.73 -3.18
C PHE A 46 6.70 -2.41 -4.66
N LYS A 47 6.23 -3.26 -5.59
CA LYS A 47 6.35 -3.01 -7.03
C LYS A 47 5.69 -1.68 -7.37
N TRP A 48 6.48 -0.85 -8.02
CA TRP A 48 6.12 0.40 -8.65
C TRP A 48 6.43 0.27 -10.13
N TYR A 49 5.47 0.66 -10.98
CA TYR A 49 5.66 0.67 -12.43
C TYR A 49 6.10 2.06 -12.87
N GLY A 50 7.32 2.19 -13.39
CA GLY A 50 7.84 3.46 -13.91
C GLY A 50 7.03 3.98 -15.11
N GLU A 51 7.19 5.26 -15.44
CA GLU A 51 6.53 5.84 -16.62
C GLU A 51 6.97 5.14 -17.91
N GLU A 52 8.28 4.83 -18.02
CA GLU A 52 8.83 4.06 -19.14
C GLU A 52 8.20 2.66 -19.26
N GLU A 53 8.07 1.91 -18.16
CA GLU A 53 7.42 0.58 -18.16
C GLU A 53 5.95 0.68 -18.62
N GLN A 54 5.25 1.75 -18.24
CA GLN A 54 3.87 1.98 -18.65
C GLN A 54 3.74 2.43 -20.11
N GLU A 55 4.73 3.13 -20.64
CA GLU A 55 4.76 3.63 -22.02
C GLU A 55 5.20 2.55 -23.01
N MET A 56 6.02 1.61 -22.57
CA MET A 56 6.39 0.41 -23.33
C MET A 56 5.27 -0.63 -23.42
N GLU A 57 4.20 -0.51 -22.62
CA GLU A 57 3.07 -1.45 -22.66
C GLU A 57 2.05 -1.03 -23.74
N ASP A 58 2.11 -1.72 -24.88
CA ASP A 58 1.22 -1.49 -26.04
C ASP A 58 -0.26 -1.81 -25.75
N PHE A 59 -0.53 -2.63 -24.73
CA PHE A 59 -1.89 -3.03 -24.38
C PHE A 59 -2.52 -2.05 -23.37
N GLY A 60 -3.42 -1.19 -23.86
CA GLY A 60 -4.08 -0.14 -23.08
C GLY A 60 -4.67 -0.60 -21.72
N PRO A 61 -5.38 -1.74 -21.63
CA PRO A 61 -5.88 -2.25 -20.35
C PRO A 61 -4.78 -2.60 -19.32
N ARG A 62 -3.64 -3.16 -19.77
CA ARG A 62 -2.50 -3.47 -18.89
C ARG A 62 -1.87 -2.19 -18.35
N ARG A 63 -1.69 -1.18 -19.20
CA ARG A 63 -1.20 0.15 -18.82
C ARG A 63 -2.07 0.80 -17.74
N THR A 64 -3.40 0.77 -17.90
CA THR A 64 -4.33 1.29 -16.88
C THR A 64 -4.20 0.55 -15.55
N MET A 65 -4.00 -0.77 -15.59
CA MET A 65 -3.89 -1.55 -14.37
C MET A 65 -2.54 -1.36 -13.66
N MET A 66 -1.44 -1.14 -14.39
CA MET A 66 -0.16 -0.71 -13.83
C MET A 66 -0.28 0.63 -13.09
N ARG A 67 -0.99 1.60 -13.67
CA ARG A 67 -1.31 2.89 -13.01
C ARG A 67 -2.14 2.69 -11.75
N PHE A 68 -3.15 1.82 -11.81
CA PHE A 68 -3.96 1.47 -10.65
C PHE A 68 -3.11 0.86 -9.53
N HIS A 69 -2.14 -0.02 -9.86
CA HIS A 69 -1.21 -0.58 -8.90
C HIS A 69 -0.38 0.51 -8.20
N ASN A 70 0.10 1.50 -8.94
CA ASN A 70 0.81 2.65 -8.38
C ASN A 70 -0.07 3.50 -7.45
N ILE A 71 -1.34 3.74 -7.82
CA ILE A 71 -2.30 4.43 -6.95
C ILE A 71 -2.48 3.69 -5.63
N VAL A 72 -2.68 2.36 -5.68
CA VAL A 72 -2.79 1.52 -4.47
C VAL A 72 -1.50 1.57 -3.65
N THR A 73 -0.33 1.64 -4.29
CA THR A 73 0.96 1.83 -3.61
C THR A 73 1.03 3.16 -2.86
N LEU A 74 0.59 4.25 -3.49
CA LEU A 74 0.52 5.55 -2.84
C LEU A 74 -0.43 5.53 -1.63
N MET A 75 -1.57 4.84 -1.75
CA MET A 75 -2.51 4.67 -0.63
C MET A 75 -1.86 3.91 0.54
N LEU A 76 -1.09 2.85 0.26
CA LEU A 76 -0.33 2.14 1.30
C LEU A 76 0.66 3.07 2.00
N TYR A 77 1.45 3.83 1.26
CA TYR A 77 2.41 4.76 1.85
C TYR A 77 1.74 5.90 2.62
N ALA A 78 0.65 6.46 2.11
CA ALA A 78 -0.12 7.47 2.82
C ALA A 78 -0.68 6.93 4.14
N MET A 79 -1.26 5.73 4.13
CA MET A 79 -1.81 5.11 5.33
C MET A 79 -0.72 4.73 6.34
N LEU A 80 0.43 4.24 5.87
CA LEU A 80 1.59 4.01 6.71
C LEU A 80 2.07 5.33 7.35
N GLY A 81 2.10 6.42 6.59
CA GLY A 81 2.39 7.76 7.09
C GLY A 81 1.42 8.21 8.19
N ILE A 82 0.11 7.96 8.02
CA ILE A 82 -0.91 8.24 9.04
C ILE A 82 -0.67 7.40 10.30
N ILE A 83 -0.36 6.11 10.16
CA ILE A 83 -0.06 5.21 11.28
C ILE A 83 1.19 5.70 12.04
N LEU A 84 2.24 6.07 11.31
CA LEU A 84 3.47 6.61 11.90
C LEU A 84 3.20 7.93 12.62
N ALA A 85 2.46 8.86 12.01
CA ALA A 85 2.06 10.11 12.63
C ALA A 85 1.22 9.87 13.89
N ALA A 86 0.22 8.98 13.82
CA ALA A 86 -0.59 8.54 14.94
C ALA A 86 0.23 7.94 16.09
N THR A 87 1.38 7.33 15.79
CA THR A 87 2.29 6.75 16.79
C THR A 87 3.30 7.78 17.35
N LEU A 88 3.80 8.68 16.51
CA LEU A 88 4.85 9.64 16.85
C LEU A 88 4.32 10.93 17.48
N ILE A 89 3.19 11.45 17.01
CA ILE A 89 2.58 12.69 17.53
C ILE A 89 2.32 12.61 19.05
N PRO A 90 1.76 11.52 19.62
CA PRO A 90 1.61 11.39 21.07
C PRO A 90 2.94 11.51 21.81
N LYS A 91 3.95 10.77 21.34
CA LYS A 91 5.28 10.72 21.95
C LYS A 91 5.99 12.08 21.94
N ILE A 92 5.86 12.84 20.84
CA ILE A 92 6.46 14.19 20.71
C ILE A 92 5.75 15.20 21.61
N LEU A 93 4.43 15.09 21.77
CA LEU A 93 3.64 15.97 22.63
C LEU A 93 3.78 15.66 24.14
N GLY A 94 4.69 14.77 24.52
CA GLY A 94 5.03 14.52 25.92
C GLY A 94 3.99 13.71 26.69
N ARG A 95 3.21 12.86 26.01
CA ARG A 95 2.29 11.90 26.65
C ARG A 95 2.47 10.50 26.11
#